data_AF-A0A4U0R5B2-F1
#
_entry.id   AF-A0A4U0R5B2-F1
#
_cell.length_a   1.000
_cell.length_b   1.000
_cell.length_c   1.000
_cell.angle_alpha   90.00
_cell.angle_beta   90.00
_cell.angle_gamma   90.00
#
_symmetry.space_group_name_H-M   'P 1'
#
loop_
_entity.id
_entity.type
_entity.pdbx_description
1 polymer ?
#
loop_
_entity_poly.entity_id
_entity_poly.type
_entity_poly.pdbx_seq_one_letter_code
_entity_poly.pdbx_strand_id
1 'polypeptide(L)'
;MSRRLLLSMLPALPLVGAIPGGARAQEPDSIIRLRDLYNRDLSFSDLALANEGRRIPISGFMAPPLRAESNFFVLTKMPMAVCPFCEPGMPWPVDILAVYAKRVVDVVPFNVPLETSGLLELGDYVDPELGFYSKVRLTDATYGRA
;
A
#
# COMPACT_ATOMS: atom_id res chain seq x y z
N MET A 1 -36.80 -51.67 -38.75
CA MET A 1 -36.14 -50.57 -38.03
C MET A 1 -37.07 -49.36 -38.09
N SER A 2 -37.48 -48.59 -37.08
CA SER A 2 -37.30 -48.48 -35.61
C SER A 2 -38.56 -47.70 -35.15
N ARG A 3 -39.43 -48.11 -34.21
CA ARG A 3 -39.32 -48.26 -32.73
C ARG A 3 -38.90 -46.99 -31.96
N ARG A 4 -39.89 -46.47 -31.19
CA ARG A 4 -39.82 -45.85 -29.84
C ARG A 4 -39.43 -44.36 -29.80
N LEU A 5 -39.87 -43.50 -28.88
CA LEU A 5 -40.81 -43.52 -27.75
C LEU A 5 -41.07 -42.05 -27.33
N LEU A 6 -42.14 -41.83 -26.56
CA LEU A 6 -42.44 -40.64 -25.75
C LEU A 6 -41.27 -40.12 -24.89
N LEU A 7 -41.25 -38.82 -24.57
CA LEU A 7 -41.16 -38.20 -23.22
C LEU A 7 -40.83 -36.69 -23.35
N SER A 8 -41.74 -35.78 -22.97
CA SER A 8 -41.85 -35.10 -21.66
C SER A 8 -41.19 -33.71 -21.61
N MET A 9 -42.04 -32.71 -21.30
CA MET A 9 -41.71 -31.35 -20.86
C MET A 9 -40.58 -31.29 -19.83
N LEU A 10 -39.71 -30.28 -19.94
CA LEU A 10 -39.06 -29.63 -18.81
C LEU A 10 -38.90 -28.13 -19.14
N PRO A 11 -39.48 -27.18 -18.38
CA PRO A 11 -39.14 -25.77 -18.50
C PRO A 11 -37.80 -25.53 -17.80
N ALA A 12 -36.83 -25.00 -18.54
CA ALA A 12 -35.56 -24.55 -17.98
C ALA A 12 -35.79 -23.25 -17.19
N LEU A 13 -35.74 -23.33 -15.86
CA LEU A 13 -35.68 -22.17 -14.97
C LEU A 13 -34.25 -21.62 -14.97
N PRO A 14 -33.98 -20.36 -15.36
CA PRO A 14 -32.67 -19.78 -15.17
C PRO A 14 -32.58 -19.34 -13.71
N LEU A 15 -31.83 -20.08 -12.89
CA LEU A 15 -31.42 -19.61 -11.58
C LEU A 15 -30.35 -18.53 -11.79
N VAL A 16 -30.81 -17.28 -11.94
CA VAL A 16 -29.97 -16.08 -11.89
C VAL A 16 -29.47 -15.94 -10.47
N GLY A 17 -28.33 -16.57 -10.18
CA GLY A 17 -27.55 -16.34 -8.97
C GLY A 17 -26.96 -14.94 -9.01
N ALA A 18 -27.66 -13.98 -8.43
CA ALA A 18 -27.13 -12.66 -8.13
C ALA A 18 -25.91 -12.82 -7.21
N ILE A 19 -24.72 -12.52 -7.73
CA ILE A 19 -23.50 -12.37 -6.94
C ILE A 19 -23.64 -11.02 -6.22
N PRO A 20 -23.85 -10.96 -4.89
CA PRO A 20 -23.91 -9.70 -4.20
C PRO A 20 -22.48 -9.24 -3.93
N GLY A 21 -22.20 -7.99 -4.28
CA GLY A 21 -21.12 -7.23 -3.65
C GLY A 21 -19.71 -7.60 -4.09
N GLY A 22 -19.39 -7.32 -5.35
CA GLY A 22 -18.03 -6.84 -5.63
C GLY A 22 -17.85 -5.55 -4.83
N ALA A 23 -17.18 -5.65 -3.67
CA ALA A 23 -16.70 -4.48 -2.95
C ALA A 23 -15.82 -3.69 -3.92
N ARG A 24 -16.37 -2.61 -4.49
CA ARG A 24 -15.55 -1.63 -5.18
C ARG A 24 -14.65 -1.06 -4.10
N ALA A 25 -13.37 -1.45 -4.16
CA ALA A 25 -12.32 -0.72 -3.48
C ALA A 25 -12.50 0.74 -3.89
N GLN A 26 -12.90 1.56 -2.92
CA GLN A 26 -13.02 2.99 -3.12
C GLN A 26 -11.59 3.50 -3.23
N GLU A 27 -11.08 3.55 -4.46
CA GLU A 27 -9.79 4.13 -4.77
C GLU A 27 -9.82 5.56 -4.25
N PRO A 28 -8.86 5.96 -3.39
CA PRO A 28 -8.76 7.35 -2.98
C PRO A 28 -8.57 8.20 -4.23
N ASP A 29 -9.54 9.06 -4.50
CA ASP A 29 -9.65 9.88 -5.71
C ASP A 29 -8.54 10.95 -5.82
N SER A 30 -7.58 10.96 -4.88
CA SER A 30 -6.48 11.91 -4.82
C SER A 30 -5.23 11.29 -4.20
N ILE A 31 -4.08 11.54 -4.83
CA ILE A 31 -2.75 11.19 -4.32
C ILE A 31 -2.47 11.95 -3.01
N ILE A 32 -2.15 11.22 -1.94
CA ILE A 32 -1.85 11.79 -0.61
C ILE A 32 -0.37 12.17 -0.53
N ARG A 33 -0.05 13.33 0.06
CA ARG A 33 1.33 13.70 0.36
C ARG A 33 1.70 13.23 1.75
N LEU A 34 2.95 12.80 1.97
CA LEU A 34 3.41 12.34 3.29
C LEU A 34 3.07 13.31 4.43
N ARG A 35 3.29 14.61 4.21
CA ARG A 35 3.03 15.65 5.22
C ARG A 35 1.57 15.68 5.68
N ASP A 36 0.64 15.25 4.82
CA ASP A 36 -0.79 15.33 5.08
C ASP A 36 -1.24 14.20 6.04
N LEU A 37 -0.35 13.25 6.36
CA LEU A 37 -0.58 12.21 7.37
C LEU A 37 -0.41 12.72 8.81
N TYR A 38 0.16 13.91 9.00
CA TYR A 38 0.50 14.46 10.30
C TYR A 38 -0.15 15.82 10.56
N ASN A 39 -0.54 16.04 11.80
CA ASN A 39 -0.89 17.36 12.33
C ASN A 39 0.38 18.18 12.64
N ARG A 40 0.20 19.47 12.95
CA ARG A 40 1.32 20.36 13.30
C ARG A 40 2.06 19.97 14.59
N ASP A 41 1.37 19.29 15.49
CA ASP A 41 1.91 18.77 16.75
C ASP A 41 2.53 17.37 16.60
N LEU A 42 2.69 16.89 15.36
CA LEU A 42 3.24 15.58 14.99
C LEU A 42 2.35 14.38 15.36
N SER A 43 1.12 14.60 15.83
CA SER A 43 0.11 13.55 15.95
C SER A 43 -0.37 13.10 14.56
N PHE A 44 -0.97 11.91 14.47
CA PHE A 44 -1.61 11.47 13.23
C PHE A 44 -2.81 12.35 12.90
N SER A 45 -2.89 12.77 11.65
CA SER A 45 -4.02 13.54 11.13
C SER A 45 -5.31 12.72 11.09
N ASP A 46 -6.46 13.41 11.04
CA ASP A 46 -7.75 12.76 10.80
C ASP A 46 -7.76 11.98 9.48
N LEU A 47 -7.02 12.46 8.46
CA LEU A 47 -6.84 11.76 7.19
C LEU A 47 -6.13 10.41 7.39
N ALA A 48 -5.05 10.38 8.17
CA ALA A 48 -4.32 9.15 8.45
C ALA A 48 -5.20 8.16 9.23
N LEU A 49 -5.86 8.63 10.30
CA LEU A 49 -6.73 7.81 11.14
C LEU A 49 -7.92 7.23 10.35
N ALA A 50 -8.55 8.03 9.49
CA ALA A 50 -9.67 7.59 8.66
C ALA A 50 -9.26 6.61 7.53
N ASN A 51 -7.97 6.48 7.25
CA ASN A 51 -7.42 5.57 6.25
C ASN A 51 -6.62 4.40 6.84
N GLU A 52 -6.58 4.24 8.16
CA GLU A 52 -5.93 3.09 8.79
C GLU A 52 -6.56 1.77 8.29
N GLY A 53 -5.72 0.83 7.89
CA GLY A 53 -6.11 -0.44 7.27
C GLY A 53 -6.62 -0.34 5.83
N ARG A 54 -6.68 0.87 5.24
CA ARG A 54 -7.13 1.08 3.86
C ARG A 54 -5.96 1.22 2.90
N ARG A 55 -6.21 0.84 1.64
CA ARG A 55 -5.24 1.04 0.57
C ARG A 55 -5.24 2.50 0.13
N ILE A 56 -4.09 3.17 0.23
CA ILE A 56 -3.95 4.57 -0.19
C ILE A 56 -2.74 4.83 -1.10
N PRO A 57 -2.87 5.71 -2.11
CA PRO A 57 -1.75 6.19 -2.91
C PRO A 57 -1.05 7.34 -2.20
N ILE A 58 0.28 7.25 -2.11
CA ILE A 58 1.15 8.26 -1.52
C ILE A 58 2.26 8.64 -2.50
N SER A 59 2.43 9.95 -2.74
CA SER A 59 3.55 10.48 -3.54
C SER A 59 4.82 10.62 -2.71
N GLY A 60 5.98 10.31 -3.29
CA GLY A 60 7.28 10.57 -2.68
C GLY A 60 8.46 10.18 -3.56
N PHE A 61 9.60 9.92 -2.94
CA PHE A 61 10.83 9.47 -3.57
C PHE A 61 11.36 8.24 -2.86
N MET A 62 11.98 7.32 -3.59
CA MET A 62 12.62 6.16 -2.99
C MET A 62 13.96 6.58 -2.38
N ALA A 63 14.12 6.41 -1.07
CA ALA A 63 15.44 6.43 -0.47
C ALA A 63 16.26 5.21 -0.95
N PRO A 64 17.58 5.34 -1.13
CA PRO A 64 18.43 4.21 -1.47
C PRO A 64 18.22 3.03 -0.51
N PRO A 65 17.94 1.81 -1.02
CA PRO A 65 17.66 0.64 -0.18
C PRO A 65 18.82 0.29 0.77
N LEU A 66 18.48 -0.18 1.96
CA LEU A 66 19.45 -0.58 3.00
C LEU A 66 20.15 -1.92 2.68
N ARG A 67 19.49 -2.75 1.87
CA ARG A 67 20.00 -4.06 1.42
C ARG A 67 19.64 -4.28 -0.04
N ALA A 68 20.48 -5.04 -0.73
CA ALA A 68 20.16 -5.52 -2.06
C ALA A 68 18.98 -6.51 -1.99
N GLU A 69 18.17 -6.55 -3.05
CA GLU A 69 17.08 -7.52 -3.24
C GLU A 69 16.02 -7.53 -2.11
N SER A 70 15.85 -6.39 -1.44
CA SER A 70 14.82 -6.24 -0.40
C SER A 70 13.44 -5.95 -0.99
N ASN A 71 12.38 -6.42 -0.34
CA ASN A 71 11.02 -5.94 -0.56
C ASN A 71 10.70 -4.66 0.22
N PHE A 72 11.70 -4.06 0.89
CA PHE A 72 11.55 -2.88 1.72
C PHE A 72 12.27 -1.67 1.12
N PHE A 73 11.66 -0.50 1.25
CA PHE A 73 12.33 0.79 1.06
C PHE A 73 11.66 1.87 1.92
N VAL A 74 12.34 3.01 2.05
CA VAL A 74 11.77 4.20 2.71
C VAL A 74 11.31 5.18 1.65
N LEU A 75 10.05 5.58 1.71
CA LEU A 75 9.48 6.65 0.89
C LEU A 75 9.71 7.98 1.59
N THR A 76 10.33 8.93 0.91
CA THR A 76 10.66 10.25 1.45
C THR A 76 9.85 11.35 0.77
N LYS A 77 9.60 12.45 1.48
CA LYS A 77 8.95 13.64 0.92
C LYS A 77 9.77 14.33 -0.17
N MET A 78 11.09 14.25 -0.10
CA MET A 78 12.04 14.94 -0.97
C MET A 78 13.12 13.96 -1.45
N PRO A 79 13.79 14.22 -2.59
CA PRO A 79 14.93 13.40 -3.02
C PRO A 79 16.03 13.37 -1.96
N MET A 80 16.50 12.17 -1.58
CA MET A 80 17.60 12.01 -0.64
C MET A 80 18.60 10.98 -1.16
N ALA A 81 19.87 11.38 -1.28
CA ALA A 81 20.95 10.47 -1.72
C ALA A 81 21.42 9.50 -0.62
N VAL A 82 21.03 9.74 0.63
CA VAL A 82 21.32 8.91 1.81
C VAL A 82 20.05 8.88 2.66
N CYS A 83 19.67 7.71 3.18
CA CYS A 83 18.60 7.60 4.17
C CYS A 83 19.15 8.07 5.52
N PRO A 84 18.71 9.22 6.09
CA PRO A 84 19.30 9.74 7.32
C PRO A 84 18.67 9.12 8.59
N PHE A 85 17.76 8.16 8.44
CA PHE A 85 16.93 7.65 9.52
C PHE A 85 16.97 6.13 9.55
N CYS A 86 17.85 5.57 10.39
CA CYS A 86 18.04 4.12 10.50
C CYS A 86 18.39 3.66 11.92
N GLU A 87 18.06 4.42 12.97
CA GLU A 87 18.44 4.01 14.32
C GLU A 87 17.29 4.14 15.35
N PRO A 88 17.00 3.06 16.10
CA PRO A 88 16.14 3.11 17.27
C PRO A 88 16.63 4.13 18.31
N GLY A 89 15.71 4.87 18.93
CA GLY A 89 16.02 5.89 19.94
C GLY A 89 16.14 7.31 19.40
N MET A 90 16.16 7.48 18.07
CA MET A 90 16.04 8.79 17.42
C MET A 90 14.55 9.18 17.26
N PRO A 91 14.20 10.49 17.33
CA PRO A 91 12.85 10.95 17.04
C PRO A 91 12.39 10.53 15.63
N TRP A 92 11.17 10.00 15.52
CA TRP A 92 10.57 9.65 14.23
C TRP A 92 10.29 10.92 13.41
N PRO A 93 10.79 11.02 12.17
CA PRO A 93 10.54 12.18 11.32
C PRO A 93 9.19 12.05 10.59
N VAL A 94 8.52 13.18 10.36
CA VAL A 94 7.18 13.24 9.74
C VAL A 94 7.21 13.31 8.21
N ASP A 95 8.39 13.17 7.60
CA ASP A 95 8.61 13.30 6.16
C ASP A 95 9.13 12.02 5.50
N ILE A 96 9.05 10.90 6.21
CA ILE A 96 9.30 9.56 5.68
C ILE A 96 8.17 8.58 6.03
N LEU A 97 8.14 7.47 5.28
CA LEU A 97 7.24 6.36 5.50
C LEU A 97 7.93 5.05 5.11
N ALA A 98 7.78 4.00 5.92
CA ALA A 98 8.27 2.67 5.59
C ALA A 98 7.37 2.02 4.53
N VAL A 99 7.96 1.36 3.53
CA VAL A 99 7.21 0.64 2.50
C VAL A 99 7.63 -0.81 2.47
N TYR A 100 6.66 -1.70 2.61
CA TYR A 100 6.79 -3.15 2.43
C TYR A 100 6.08 -3.57 1.13
N ALA A 101 6.86 -3.72 0.08
CA ALA A 101 6.36 -4.05 -1.25
C ALA A 101 5.95 -5.53 -1.36
N LYS A 102 5.00 -5.82 -2.25
CA LYS A 102 4.55 -7.19 -2.57
C LYS A 102 5.65 -8.07 -3.19
N ARG A 103 6.63 -7.43 -3.81
CA ARG A 103 7.72 -8.07 -4.57
C ARG A 103 9.05 -7.40 -4.23
N VAL A 104 10.14 -8.04 -4.62
CA VAL A 104 11.48 -7.44 -4.55
C VAL A 104 11.47 -6.09 -5.25
N VAL A 105 12.14 -5.11 -4.63
CA VAL A 105 12.17 -3.74 -5.11
C VAL A 105 13.15 -3.59 -6.27
N ASP A 106 12.66 -3.13 -7.41
CA ASP A 106 13.46 -2.59 -8.49
C ASP A 106 13.86 -1.17 -8.12
N VAL A 107 15.15 -0.97 -7.85
CA VAL A 107 15.65 0.30 -7.33
C VAL A 107 15.42 1.43 -8.33
N VAL A 108 14.68 2.45 -7.90
CA VAL A 108 14.46 3.67 -8.67
C VAL A 108 15.41 4.77 -8.13
N PRO A 109 16.08 5.55 -9.00
CA PRO A 109 16.91 6.66 -8.55
C PRO A 109 16.15 7.64 -7.65
N PHE A 110 16.81 8.11 -6.58
CA PHE A 110 16.20 8.95 -5.53
C PHE A 110 15.63 10.30 -6.02
N ASN A 111 15.97 10.72 -7.24
CA ASN A 111 15.49 11.95 -7.87
C ASN A 111 14.29 11.74 -8.80
N VAL A 112 13.77 10.51 -8.89
CA VAL A 112 12.58 10.18 -9.68
C VAL A 112 11.36 10.13 -8.75
N PRO A 113 10.30 10.90 -9.05
CA PRO A 113 9.07 10.86 -8.25
C PRO A 113 8.36 9.51 -8.42
N LEU A 114 7.81 9.04 -7.31
CA LEU A 114 7.04 7.80 -7.22
C LEU A 114 5.64 8.06 -6.68
N GLU A 115 4.71 7.24 -7.17
CA GLU A 115 3.44 6.98 -6.51
C GLU A 115 3.49 5.57 -5.92
N THR A 116 3.22 5.44 -4.62
CA THR A 116 3.24 4.18 -3.89
C THR A 116 1.86 3.93 -3.28
N SER A 117 1.26 2.79 -3.61
CA SER A 117 -0.04 2.37 -3.10
C SER A 117 0.12 1.14 -2.20
N GLY A 118 -0.38 1.21 -0.98
CA GLY A 118 -0.30 0.13 0.02
C GLY A 118 -1.37 0.27 1.08
N LEU A 119 -1.51 -0.75 1.94
CA LEU A 119 -2.35 -0.69 3.14
C LEU A 119 -1.66 0.20 4.17
N LEU A 120 -2.33 1.26 4.62
CA LEU A 120 -1.81 2.14 5.66
C LEU A 120 -1.90 1.47 7.03
N GLU A 121 -0.76 1.33 7.69
CA GLU A 121 -0.69 0.92 9.09
C GLU A 121 -0.02 2.01 9.92
N LEU A 122 -0.63 2.30 11.07
CA LEU A 122 -0.17 3.30 12.03
C LEU A 122 0.35 2.62 13.30
N GLY A 123 1.18 3.35 14.05
CA GLY A 123 1.71 2.90 15.33
C GLY A 123 3.13 2.36 15.26
N ASP A 124 3.71 2.13 16.44
CA ASP A 124 5.10 1.72 16.60
C ASP A 124 5.32 0.27 16.14
N TYR A 125 6.33 0.07 15.31
CA TYR A 125 6.77 -1.25 14.84
C TYR A 125 8.28 -1.24 14.64
N VAL A 126 8.94 -2.31 15.06
CA VAL A 126 10.35 -2.56 14.73
C VAL A 126 10.38 -3.80 13.86
N ASP A 127 10.92 -3.63 12.65
CA ASP A 127 11.12 -4.74 11.74
C ASP A 127 12.07 -5.77 12.35
N PRO A 128 11.66 -7.04 12.51
CA PRO A 128 12.50 -8.05 13.16
C PRO A 128 13.71 -8.46 12.32
N GLU A 129 13.67 -8.26 11.00
CA GLU A 129 14.77 -8.61 10.09
C GLU A 129 15.72 -7.42 9.91
N LEU A 130 15.16 -6.22 9.66
CA LEU A 130 15.87 -4.98 9.37
C LEU A 130 16.29 -4.19 10.60
N GLY A 131 15.64 -4.41 11.76
CA GLY A 131 15.76 -3.55 12.92
C GLY A 131 15.19 -2.13 12.69
N PHE A 132 14.47 -1.93 11.58
CA PHE A 132 13.96 -0.62 11.19
C PHE A 132 12.72 -0.27 12.01
N TYR A 133 12.81 0.82 12.78
CA TYR A 133 11.66 1.35 13.52
C TYR A 133 10.78 2.21 12.61
N SER A 134 9.45 2.05 12.69
CA SER A 134 8.49 2.87 11.96
C SER A 134 7.23 3.18 12.77
N LYS A 135 6.73 4.42 12.61
CA LYS A 135 5.40 4.84 13.12
C LYS A 135 4.29 4.76 12.08
N VAL A 136 4.65 4.85 10.80
CA VAL A 136 3.74 4.81 9.68
C VAL A 136 4.36 3.96 8.58
N ARG A 137 3.55 3.10 7.99
CA ARG A 137 4.00 2.19 6.94
C ARG A 137 2.91 1.88 5.94
N LEU A 138 3.34 1.55 4.73
CA LEU A 138 2.51 0.93 3.70
C LEU A 138 2.90 -0.54 3.59
N THR A 139 1.96 -1.44 3.87
CA THR A 139 2.12 -2.89 3.65
C THR A 139 1.42 -3.34 2.38
N ASP A 140 1.78 -4.52 1.88
CA ASP A 140 1.26 -5.06 0.62
C ASP A 140 1.39 -4.02 -0.53
N ALA A 141 2.53 -3.32 -0.59
CA ALA A 141 2.65 -2.12 -1.41
C ALA A 141 3.07 -2.41 -2.86
N THR A 142 2.61 -1.56 -3.76
CA THR A 142 3.05 -1.47 -5.16
C THR A 142 3.45 -0.02 -5.43
N TYR A 143 4.44 0.19 -6.29
CA TYR A 143 4.91 1.53 -6.63
C TYR A 143 5.14 1.65 -8.14
N GLY A 144 5.06 2.88 -8.62
CA GLY A 144 5.32 3.25 -10.01
C GLY A 144 5.90 4.65 -10.10
N ARG A 145 6.53 4.96 -11.24
CA ARG A 145 6.94 6.33 -11.55
C ARG A 145 5.67 7.18 -11.72
N ALA A 146 5.64 8.35 -11.09
CA ALA A 146 4.55 9.32 -11.22
C ALA A 146 4.59 10.05 -12.56
#